data_AF-A0A6J6ZVW5-F1
#
_entry.id   AF-A0A6J6ZVW5-F1
#
_cell.length_a   1.000
_cell.length_b   1.000
_cell.length_c   1.000
_cell.angle_alpha   90.00
_cell.angle_beta   90.00
_cell.angle_gamma   90.00
#
_symmetry.space_group_name_H-M   'P 1'
#
loop_
_entity.id
_entity.type
_entity.pdbx_description
1 polymer ?
#
loop_
_entity_poly.entity_id
_entity_poly.type
_entity_poly.pdbx_seq_one_letter_code
_entity_poly.pdbx_strand_id
1 'polypeptide(L)'
;MTYDYSVAKPGPIGPIEWTERAVKYAVSVMDSTKVFVGLPGYGRDWITKIVGVCPTSAPAGTKIGAKAATFKMNYATEKAIIDKSNPFFDTKTAESTYSYTQIYNGENTKGLSTSCTVSRTVWFQDSQSYAIRAALVEKYKLAGVALWTLGMEAEAATKAIRNAAMSFAPEELTSTISVDKNEITYGQPFLLSGLITGENKVGKSGIPVIVEYRKSDQQPWRKLTEVVTSTDGTISIPLTFASLTYLQIRTEGTWEVGASVSNQSFVQIRPRLSLNAPAVLNVGKEIVISGNVYPRKTGVTVQLQKWNQEKWQNISVVLSSDAQGKFELLLTESKRGVFSYRVLYFLEGETIENRSSEFSIVVR
;
A
#
# COMPACT_ATOMS: atom_id res chain seq x y z
N MET A 1 -3.03 -28.27 -2.03
CA MET A 1 -4.49 -28.09 -1.96
C MET A 1 -5.00 -28.86 -0.75
N THR A 2 -5.50 -28.18 0.28
CA THR A 2 -5.91 -28.77 1.57
C THR A 2 -7.37 -29.25 1.57
N TYR A 3 -7.71 -30.07 0.58
CA TYR A 3 -8.99 -30.76 0.43
C TYR A 3 -8.76 -32.02 -0.41
N ASP A 4 -9.81 -32.79 -0.71
CA ASP A 4 -9.72 -34.11 -1.35
C ASP A 4 -8.95 -35.16 -0.53
N TYR A 5 -9.02 -35.07 0.80
CA TYR A 5 -8.49 -36.09 1.71
C TYR A 5 -9.25 -37.42 1.54
N SER A 6 -10.58 -37.34 1.59
CA SER A 6 -11.46 -38.49 1.36
C SER A 6 -12.06 -38.41 -0.04
N VAL A 7 -11.56 -39.28 -0.94
CA VAL A 7 -12.08 -39.37 -2.32
C VAL A 7 -12.85 -40.67 -2.54
N ALA A 8 -12.15 -41.80 -2.43
CA ALA A 8 -12.69 -43.12 -2.71
C ALA A 8 -13.45 -43.72 -1.51
N LYS A 9 -12.99 -43.43 -0.29
CA LYS A 9 -13.61 -43.92 0.95
C LYS A 9 -14.39 -42.79 1.63
N PRO A 10 -15.50 -43.09 2.34
CA PRO A 10 -16.24 -42.10 3.10
C PRO A 10 -15.37 -41.49 4.21
N GLY A 11 -15.45 -40.17 4.35
CA GLY A 11 -14.72 -39.43 5.38
C GLY A 11 -14.69 -37.93 5.11
N PRO A 12 -14.05 -37.15 6.01
CA PRO A 12 -13.93 -35.70 5.88
C PRO A 12 -13.22 -35.30 4.58
N ILE A 13 -13.63 -34.17 4.00
CA ILE A 13 -13.10 -33.60 2.77
C ILE A 13 -11.66 -33.12 2.97
N GLY A 14 -11.35 -32.56 4.14
CA GLY A 14 -10.01 -32.10 4.51
C GLY A 14 -9.93 -31.89 6.02
N PRO A 15 -9.75 -32.95 6.84
CA PRO A 15 -9.81 -32.86 8.29
C PRO A 15 -8.80 -31.83 8.84
N ILE A 16 -9.19 -31.07 9.87
CA ILE A 16 -8.45 -29.89 10.30
C ILE A 16 -7.01 -30.19 10.74
N GLU A 17 -6.77 -31.30 11.43
CA GLU A 17 -5.41 -31.68 11.85
C GLU A 17 -4.49 -31.93 10.64
N TRP A 18 -5.00 -32.60 9.60
CA TRP A 18 -4.27 -32.81 8.35
C TRP A 18 -4.05 -31.49 7.61
N THR A 19 -5.06 -30.62 7.56
CA THR A 19 -4.97 -29.30 6.96
C THR A 19 -3.90 -28.45 7.64
N GLU A 20 -3.90 -28.39 8.98
CA GLU A 20 -2.92 -27.62 9.75
C GLU A 20 -1.50 -28.20 9.60
N ARG A 21 -1.33 -29.53 9.55
CA ARG A 21 -0.02 -30.13 9.26
C ARG A 21 0.53 -29.72 7.89
N ALA A 22 -0.33 -29.69 6.87
CA ALA A 22 0.06 -29.23 5.54
C ALA A 22 0.46 -27.75 5.54
N VAL A 23 -0.29 -26.89 6.25
CA VAL A 23 0.05 -25.47 6.44
C VAL A 23 1.39 -25.31 7.17
N LYS A 24 1.59 -26.01 8.29
CA LYS A 24 2.85 -25.99 9.06
C LYS A 24 4.06 -26.35 8.20
N TYR A 25 3.94 -27.39 7.39
CA TYR A 25 5.00 -27.78 6.46
C TYR A 25 5.24 -26.73 5.37
N ALA A 26 4.17 -26.16 4.80
CA ALA A 26 4.30 -25.14 3.76
C ALA A 26 5.08 -23.92 4.30
N VAL A 27 4.70 -23.39 5.47
CA VAL A 27 5.39 -22.23 6.06
C VAL A 27 6.80 -22.53 6.56
N SER A 28 7.19 -23.80 6.72
CA SER A 28 8.59 -24.13 7.05
C SER A 28 9.51 -24.13 5.83
N VAL A 29 8.96 -24.13 4.61
CA VAL A 29 9.75 -24.21 3.36
C VAL A 29 9.53 -23.03 2.42
N MET A 30 8.55 -22.16 2.69
CA MET A 30 8.33 -20.92 1.96
C MET A 30 7.78 -19.84 2.89
N ASP A 31 7.94 -18.58 2.49
CA ASP A 31 7.34 -17.44 3.17
C ASP A 31 5.82 -17.63 3.31
N SER A 32 5.31 -17.47 4.54
CA SER A 32 3.89 -17.67 4.85
C SER A 32 2.99 -16.71 4.08
N THR A 33 3.48 -15.52 3.72
CA THR A 33 2.79 -14.51 2.91
C THR A 33 2.55 -14.95 1.46
N LYS A 34 3.06 -16.13 1.06
CA LYS A 34 2.81 -16.77 -0.25
C LYS A 34 1.89 -18.00 -0.15
N VAL A 35 1.48 -18.38 1.05
CA VAL A 35 0.69 -19.60 1.30
C VAL A 35 -0.78 -19.25 1.47
N PHE A 36 -1.65 -19.98 0.77
CA PHE A 36 -3.11 -19.90 0.92
C PHE A 36 -3.68 -21.25 1.39
N VAL A 37 -4.55 -21.23 2.39
CA VAL A 37 -5.27 -22.45 2.82
C VAL A 37 -6.47 -22.70 1.91
N GLY A 38 -6.62 -23.93 1.43
CA GLY A 38 -7.69 -24.31 0.51
C GLY A 38 -9.01 -24.58 1.23
N LEU A 39 -10.11 -24.08 0.67
CA LEU A 39 -11.49 -24.29 1.13
C LEU A 39 -12.33 -24.96 0.01
N PRO A 40 -12.86 -26.18 0.22
CA PRO A 40 -13.76 -26.83 -0.73
C PRO A 40 -15.19 -26.33 -0.61
N GLY A 41 -15.71 -25.75 -1.69
CA GLY A 41 -17.11 -25.38 -1.90
C GLY A 41 -18.05 -26.56 -2.22
N TYR A 42 -17.61 -27.80 -1.98
CA TYR A 42 -18.41 -28.99 -2.22
C TYR A 42 -18.39 -29.96 -1.03
N GLY A 43 -19.45 -30.75 -0.92
CA GLY A 43 -19.52 -31.93 -0.08
C GLY A 43 -19.58 -33.22 -0.92
N ARG A 44 -19.49 -34.36 -0.25
CA ARG A 44 -19.50 -35.68 -0.88
C ARG A 44 -20.44 -36.64 -0.16
N ASP A 45 -21.04 -37.53 -0.94
CA ASP A 45 -22.03 -38.50 -0.50
C ASP A 45 -21.68 -39.88 -1.07
N TRP A 46 -21.37 -40.83 -0.18
CA TRP A 46 -20.92 -42.17 -0.52
C TRP A 46 -21.98 -43.22 -0.18
N ILE A 47 -22.07 -44.24 -1.03
CA ILE A 47 -22.75 -45.50 -0.70
C ILE A 47 -21.82 -46.33 0.18
N THR A 48 -22.27 -46.66 1.39
CA THR A 48 -21.47 -47.39 2.39
C THR A 48 -21.94 -48.82 2.60
N LYS A 49 -23.22 -49.11 2.35
CA LYS A 49 -23.78 -50.46 2.46
C LYS A 49 -24.97 -50.63 1.52
N ILE A 50 -25.13 -51.82 0.94
CA ILE A 50 -26.32 -52.23 0.20
C ILE A 50 -26.78 -53.55 0.78
N VAL A 51 -28.05 -53.64 1.16
CA VAL A 51 -28.71 -54.86 1.64
C VAL A 51 -29.87 -55.17 0.72
N GLY A 52 -29.94 -56.40 0.21
CA GLY A 52 -30.94 -56.83 -0.77
C GLY A 52 -30.44 -56.70 -2.22
N VAL A 53 -31.37 -56.82 -3.17
CA VAL A 53 -31.09 -56.74 -4.62
C VAL A 53 -31.76 -55.48 -5.14
N CYS A 54 -30.98 -54.54 -5.68
CA CYS A 54 -31.54 -53.30 -6.17
C CYS A 54 -32.30 -53.52 -7.49
N PRO A 55 -33.48 -52.90 -7.67
CA PRO A 55 -34.23 -52.98 -8.92
C PRO A 55 -33.50 -52.23 -10.05
N THR A 56 -33.90 -52.47 -11.30
CA THR A 56 -33.36 -51.75 -12.47
C THR A 56 -33.71 -50.26 -12.47
N SER A 57 -34.73 -49.86 -11.70
CA SER A 57 -35.12 -48.47 -11.46
C SER A 57 -34.22 -47.72 -10.47
N ALA A 58 -33.34 -48.42 -9.74
CA ALA A 58 -32.38 -47.76 -8.86
C ALA A 58 -31.43 -46.87 -9.69
N PRO A 59 -31.00 -45.70 -9.17
CA PRO A 59 -30.13 -44.80 -9.90
C PRO A 59 -28.88 -45.48 -10.44
N ALA A 60 -28.48 -45.14 -11.66
CA ALA A 60 -27.29 -45.68 -12.29
C ALA A 60 -26.06 -45.48 -11.40
N GLY A 61 -25.28 -46.54 -11.19
CA GLY A 61 -24.09 -46.52 -10.33
C GLY A 61 -24.35 -46.84 -8.86
N THR A 62 -25.54 -47.29 -8.48
CA THR A 62 -25.86 -47.81 -7.14
C THR A 62 -25.10 -49.12 -6.84
N LYS A 63 -23.85 -49.00 -6.40
CA LYS A 63 -22.98 -50.11 -6.01
C LYS A 63 -22.01 -49.71 -4.91
N ILE A 64 -21.54 -50.68 -4.14
CA ILE A 64 -20.45 -50.47 -3.17
C ILE A 64 -19.16 -50.10 -3.91
N GLY A 65 -18.44 -49.11 -3.39
CA GLY A 65 -17.22 -48.60 -4.02
C GLY A 65 -17.45 -47.68 -5.23
N ALA A 66 -18.69 -47.26 -5.50
CA ALA A 66 -18.97 -46.21 -6.47
C ALA A 66 -18.29 -44.89 -6.08
N LYS A 67 -17.95 -44.06 -7.08
CA LYS A 67 -17.46 -42.70 -6.85
C LYS A 67 -18.53 -41.91 -6.07
N ALA A 68 -18.09 -41.15 -5.07
CA ALA A 68 -18.98 -40.30 -4.29
C ALA A 68 -19.75 -39.32 -5.19
N ALA A 69 -21.04 -39.17 -4.93
CA ALA A 69 -21.78 -38.05 -5.48
C ALA A 69 -21.24 -36.75 -4.86
N THR A 70 -21.05 -35.73 -5.68
CA THR A 70 -20.57 -34.41 -5.22
C THR A 70 -21.73 -33.43 -5.28
N PHE A 71 -21.87 -32.59 -4.26
CA PHE A 71 -22.91 -31.56 -4.20
C PHE A 71 -22.32 -30.22 -3.75
N LYS A 72 -22.98 -29.13 -4.13
CA LYS A 72 -22.56 -27.77 -3.77
C LYS A 72 -22.83 -27.50 -2.29
N MET A 73 -21.93 -26.80 -1.63
CA MET A 73 -22.07 -26.47 -0.21
C MET A 73 -23.32 -25.63 0.13
N ASN A 74 -23.74 -24.73 -0.76
CA ASN A 74 -24.98 -23.95 -0.60
C ASN A 74 -26.25 -24.80 -0.62
N TYR A 75 -26.18 -26.05 -1.07
CA TYR A 75 -27.29 -27.01 -1.10
C TYR A 75 -27.26 -27.99 0.10
N ALA A 76 -26.25 -27.93 0.97
CA ALA A 76 -26.05 -28.92 2.03
C ALA A 76 -27.26 -29.04 2.99
N THR A 77 -27.84 -27.91 3.41
CA THR A 77 -29.01 -27.90 4.30
C THR A 77 -30.24 -28.50 3.62
N GLU A 78 -30.53 -28.12 2.38
CA GLU A 78 -31.67 -28.64 1.62
C GLU A 78 -31.50 -30.13 1.34
N LYS A 79 -30.29 -30.57 0.99
CA LYS A 79 -29.95 -31.99 0.82
C LYS A 79 -30.25 -32.80 2.08
N ALA A 80 -29.83 -32.31 3.25
CA ALA A 80 -30.07 -33.01 4.52
C ALA A 80 -31.56 -33.18 4.84
N ILE A 81 -32.39 -32.16 4.51
CA ILE A 81 -33.85 -32.23 4.63
C ILE A 81 -34.41 -33.32 3.70
N ILE A 82 -33.96 -33.36 2.44
CA ILE A 82 -34.38 -34.38 1.46
C ILE A 82 -33.97 -35.78 1.90
N ASP A 83 -32.77 -35.92 2.46
CA ASP A 83 -32.24 -37.17 3.03
C ASP A 83 -32.88 -37.52 4.38
N LYS A 84 -33.79 -36.68 4.90
CA LYS A 84 -34.48 -36.82 6.19
C LYS A 84 -33.52 -37.08 7.35
N SER A 85 -32.41 -36.34 7.36
CA SER A 85 -31.31 -36.51 8.31
C SER A 85 -30.88 -35.20 8.91
N ASN A 86 -30.34 -35.25 10.13
CA ASN A 86 -29.83 -34.08 10.85
C ASN A 86 -28.30 -34.12 10.85
N PRO A 87 -27.63 -33.21 10.12
CA PRO A 87 -26.18 -33.07 10.19
C PRO A 87 -25.72 -32.71 11.60
N PHE A 88 -24.60 -33.29 12.01
CA PHE A 88 -23.88 -32.86 13.21
C PHE A 88 -22.45 -32.47 12.84
N PHE A 89 -21.89 -31.54 13.60
CA PHE A 89 -20.52 -31.07 13.43
C PHE A 89 -19.56 -31.97 14.21
N ASP A 90 -18.66 -32.66 13.51
CA ASP A 90 -17.57 -33.42 14.13
C ASP A 90 -16.42 -32.47 14.46
N THR A 91 -16.25 -32.18 15.75
CA THR A 91 -15.21 -31.28 16.26
C THR A 91 -13.79 -31.80 16.06
N LYS A 92 -13.60 -33.13 15.92
CA LYS A 92 -12.28 -33.72 15.70
C LYS A 92 -11.77 -33.43 14.29
N THR A 93 -12.65 -33.49 13.30
CA THR A 93 -12.31 -33.20 11.90
C THR A 93 -12.58 -31.75 11.52
N ALA A 94 -13.37 -31.02 12.34
CA ALA A 94 -13.95 -29.73 12.05
C ALA A 94 -14.70 -29.71 10.71
N GLU A 95 -15.61 -30.68 10.55
CA GLU A 95 -16.48 -30.85 9.39
C GLU A 95 -17.83 -31.42 9.81
N SER A 96 -18.86 -31.18 9.01
CA SER A 96 -20.22 -31.68 9.25
C SER A 96 -20.47 -32.99 8.50
N THR A 97 -21.19 -33.91 9.16
CA THR A 97 -21.52 -35.22 8.61
C THR A 97 -22.89 -35.70 9.05
N TYR A 98 -23.47 -36.60 8.25
CA TYR A 98 -24.62 -37.41 8.63
C TYR A 98 -24.62 -38.71 7.82
N SER A 99 -25.45 -39.66 8.25
CA SER A 99 -25.71 -40.89 7.50
C SER A 99 -27.22 -41.09 7.35
N TYR A 100 -27.61 -41.72 6.26
CA TYR A 100 -29.02 -41.94 5.93
C TYR A 100 -29.20 -43.21 5.12
N THR A 101 -30.44 -43.65 4.95
CA THR A 101 -30.79 -44.84 4.17
C THR A 101 -31.83 -44.51 3.11
N GLN A 102 -31.64 -45.07 1.91
CA GLN A 102 -32.63 -45.02 0.83
C GLN A 102 -33.11 -46.43 0.52
N ILE A 103 -34.41 -46.60 0.33
CA ILE A 103 -35.02 -47.87 -0.07
C ILE A 103 -35.47 -47.76 -1.51
N TYR A 104 -35.00 -48.66 -2.36
CA TYR A 104 -35.43 -48.78 -3.75
C TYR A 104 -36.26 -50.04 -3.92
N ASN A 105 -37.50 -49.88 -4.40
CA ASN A 105 -38.41 -50.97 -4.72
C ASN A 105 -38.69 -50.97 -6.22
N GLY A 106 -38.79 -52.16 -6.83
CA GLY A 106 -39.10 -52.30 -8.25
C GLY A 106 -38.79 -53.70 -8.76
N GLU A 107 -38.62 -53.84 -10.06
CA GLU A 107 -38.30 -55.13 -10.68
C GLU A 107 -36.82 -55.22 -11.07
N ASN A 108 -36.27 -56.43 -11.07
CA ASN A 108 -34.95 -56.69 -11.65
C ASN A 108 -35.05 -56.97 -13.17
N THR A 109 -33.92 -57.25 -13.81
CA THR A 109 -33.87 -57.53 -15.27
C THR A 109 -34.69 -58.76 -15.70
N LYS A 110 -35.13 -59.60 -14.76
CA LYS A 110 -35.97 -60.79 -15.00
C LYS A 110 -37.45 -60.54 -14.67
N GLY A 111 -37.85 -59.31 -14.38
CA GLY A 111 -39.23 -58.97 -13.99
C GLY A 111 -39.61 -59.40 -12.57
N LEU A 112 -38.66 -59.80 -11.72
CA LEU A 112 -38.94 -60.18 -10.34
C LEU A 112 -38.94 -58.96 -9.43
N SER A 113 -39.93 -58.84 -8.57
CA SER A 113 -39.97 -57.81 -7.53
C SER A 113 -38.76 -57.94 -6.59
N THR A 114 -38.02 -56.85 -6.47
CA THR A 114 -36.81 -56.74 -5.66
C THR A 114 -36.81 -55.44 -4.87
N SER A 115 -36.10 -55.46 -3.74
CA SER A 115 -35.90 -54.29 -2.90
C SER A 115 -34.47 -54.28 -2.39
N CYS A 116 -33.88 -53.09 -2.32
CA CYS A 116 -32.63 -52.88 -1.60
C CYS A 116 -32.68 -51.66 -0.69
N THR A 117 -31.98 -51.77 0.43
CA THR A 117 -31.68 -50.66 1.32
C THR A 117 -30.24 -50.23 1.11
N VAL A 118 -30.05 -48.97 0.76
CA VAL A 118 -28.75 -48.34 0.49
C VAL A 118 -28.42 -47.39 1.64
N SER A 119 -27.42 -47.73 2.44
CA SER A 119 -26.87 -46.84 3.46
C SER A 119 -25.85 -45.91 2.84
N ARG A 120 -25.91 -44.64 3.25
CA ARG A 120 -25.09 -43.56 2.71
C ARG A 120 -24.51 -42.71 3.83
N THR A 121 -23.34 -42.15 3.58
CA THR A 121 -22.66 -41.24 4.52
C THR A 121 -22.22 -40.00 3.76
N VAL A 122 -22.48 -38.84 4.35
CA VAL A 122 -22.26 -37.53 3.75
C VAL A 122 -21.25 -36.75 4.58
N TRP A 123 -20.29 -36.10 3.94
CA TRP A 123 -19.33 -35.19 4.58
C TRP A 123 -19.24 -33.88 3.82
N PHE A 124 -19.15 -32.78 4.56
CA PHE A 124 -19.13 -31.44 3.99
C PHE A 124 -18.58 -30.40 4.98
N GLN A 125 -18.21 -29.22 4.49
CA GLN A 125 -17.70 -28.11 5.30
C GLN A 125 -18.71 -26.97 5.43
N ASP A 126 -19.24 -26.76 6.62
CA ASP A 126 -20.15 -25.64 6.92
C ASP A 126 -19.41 -24.33 7.30
N SER A 127 -20.17 -23.33 7.75
CA SER A 127 -19.60 -22.03 8.17
C SER A 127 -18.61 -22.15 9.33
N GLN A 128 -18.79 -23.10 10.26
CA GLN A 128 -17.84 -23.34 11.35
C GLN A 128 -16.54 -23.92 10.81
N SER A 129 -16.65 -24.87 9.88
CA SER A 129 -15.51 -25.47 9.18
C SER A 129 -14.66 -24.41 8.48
N TYR A 130 -15.32 -23.44 7.83
CA TYR A 130 -14.68 -22.33 7.14
C TYR A 130 -14.04 -21.34 8.11
N ALA A 131 -14.72 -20.97 9.20
CA ALA A 131 -14.17 -20.09 10.24
C ALA A 131 -12.87 -20.64 10.82
N ILE A 132 -12.86 -21.93 11.18
CA ILE A 132 -11.70 -22.61 11.78
C ILE A 132 -10.50 -22.62 10.81
N ARG A 133 -10.75 -22.83 9.51
CA ARG A 133 -9.68 -22.80 8.49
C ARG A 133 -9.22 -21.38 8.18
N ALA A 134 -10.12 -20.40 8.16
CA ALA A 134 -9.77 -19.00 8.02
C ALA A 134 -8.92 -18.50 9.20
N ALA A 135 -9.16 -18.98 10.43
CA ALA A 135 -8.33 -18.65 11.59
C ALA A 135 -6.87 -19.14 11.48
N LEU A 136 -6.57 -20.13 10.61
CA LEU A 136 -5.19 -20.51 10.31
C LEU A 136 -4.40 -19.38 9.64
N VAL A 137 -5.09 -18.45 8.97
CA VAL A 137 -4.47 -17.28 8.33
C VAL A 137 -3.78 -16.42 9.37
N GLU A 138 -4.47 -16.08 10.46
CA GLU A 138 -3.90 -15.32 11.57
C GLU A 138 -2.81 -16.10 12.30
N LYS A 139 -3.09 -17.37 12.62
CA LYS A 139 -2.21 -18.24 13.40
C LYS A 139 -0.83 -18.43 12.76
N TYR A 140 -0.79 -18.49 11.42
CA TYR A 140 0.44 -18.74 10.65
C TYR A 140 0.87 -17.57 9.76
N LYS A 141 0.22 -16.40 9.88
CA LYS A 141 0.51 -15.22 9.06
C LYS A 141 0.49 -15.54 7.55
N LEU A 142 -0.56 -16.25 7.14
CA LEU A 142 -0.73 -16.71 5.76
C LEU A 142 -1.19 -15.58 4.85
N ALA A 143 -1.00 -15.74 3.54
CA ALA A 143 -1.52 -14.83 2.53
C ALA A 143 -3.06 -14.75 2.51
N GLY A 144 -3.73 -15.84 2.89
CA GLY A 144 -5.19 -15.91 2.97
C GLY A 144 -5.76 -17.30 2.73
N VAL A 145 -6.97 -17.34 2.17
CA VAL A 145 -7.71 -18.56 1.82
C VAL A 145 -7.94 -18.66 0.31
N ALA A 146 -8.07 -19.88 -0.23
CA ALA A 146 -8.37 -20.14 -1.63
C ALA A 146 -9.59 -21.07 -1.77
N LEU A 147 -10.68 -20.55 -2.33
CA LEU A 147 -11.96 -21.26 -2.43
C LEU A 147 -12.10 -22.02 -3.76
N TRP A 148 -12.42 -23.32 -3.70
CA TRP A 148 -12.71 -24.16 -4.85
C TRP A 148 -14.15 -24.66 -4.85
N THR A 149 -15.06 -24.18 -5.68
CA THR A 149 -14.94 -23.00 -6.55
C THR A 149 -16.01 -21.99 -6.17
N LEU A 150 -15.75 -20.72 -6.47
CA LEU A 150 -16.66 -19.61 -6.23
C LEU A 150 -18.10 -19.92 -6.69
N GLY A 151 -19.08 -19.56 -5.87
CA GLY A 151 -20.51 -19.73 -6.14
C GLY A 151 -21.09 -21.07 -5.69
N MET A 152 -20.29 -21.91 -5.02
CA MET A 152 -20.76 -23.16 -4.43
C MET A 152 -20.86 -23.12 -2.90
N GLU A 153 -20.21 -22.17 -2.25
CA GLU A 153 -20.26 -21.92 -0.81
C GLU A 153 -21.62 -21.36 -0.35
N ALA A 154 -21.97 -21.64 0.91
CA ALA A 154 -23.13 -21.02 1.55
C ALA A 154 -22.80 -19.58 1.99
N GLU A 155 -23.80 -18.69 1.99
CA GLU A 155 -23.62 -17.29 2.41
C GLU A 155 -23.04 -17.17 3.83
N ALA A 156 -23.48 -18.02 4.76
CA ALA A 156 -22.95 -18.08 6.12
C ALA A 156 -21.46 -18.42 6.17
N ALA A 157 -20.96 -19.20 5.21
CA ALA A 157 -19.54 -19.56 5.12
C ALA A 157 -18.70 -18.37 4.61
N THR A 158 -19.22 -17.59 3.65
CA THR A 158 -18.57 -16.35 3.21
C THR A 158 -18.53 -15.31 4.32
N LYS A 159 -19.61 -15.17 5.10
CA LYS A 159 -19.66 -14.32 6.30
C LYS A 159 -18.64 -14.77 7.35
N ALA A 160 -18.47 -16.07 7.55
CA ALA A 160 -17.49 -16.62 8.47
C ALA A 160 -16.04 -16.27 8.07
N ILE A 161 -15.69 -16.38 6.78
CA ILE A 161 -14.38 -15.95 6.27
C ILE A 161 -14.18 -14.44 6.52
N ARG A 162 -15.18 -13.61 6.20
CA ARG A 162 -15.11 -12.16 6.41
C ARG A 162 -14.88 -11.81 7.89
N ASN A 163 -15.65 -12.43 8.79
CA ASN A 163 -15.55 -12.16 10.23
C ASN A 163 -14.18 -12.55 10.78
N ALA A 164 -13.61 -13.68 10.32
CA ALA A 164 -12.24 -14.04 10.65
C ALA A 164 -11.26 -12.98 10.13
N ALA A 165 -11.32 -12.61 8.85
CA ALA A 165 -10.43 -11.59 8.29
C ALA A 165 -10.49 -10.24 9.02
N MET A 166 -11.68 -9.85 9.48
CA MET A 166 -11.86 -8.61 10.25
C MET A 166 -11.30 -8.69 11.67
N SER A 167 -11.18 -9.87 12.28
CA SER A 167 -10.69 -9.99 13.66
C SER A 167 -9.19 -9.76 13.79
N PHE A 168 -8.45 -9.84 12.69
CA PHE A 168 -7.01 -9.63 12.62
C PHE A 168 -6.61 -8.65 11.51
N ALA A 169 -7.53 -7.78 11.09
CA ALA A 169 -7.23 -6.73 10.13
C ALA A 169 -6.09 -5.85 10.67
N PRO A 170 -5.11 -5.48 9.83
CA PRO A 170 -4.02 -4.61 10.25
C PRO A 170 -4.59 -3.26 10.69
N GLU A 171 -4.00 -2.68 11.74
CA GLU A 171 -4.44 -1.40 12.25
C GLU A 171 -4.23 -0.31 11.18
N GLU A 172 -5.28 0.47 10.89
CA GLU A 172 -5.17 1.56 9.93
C GLU A 172 -4.28 2.68 10.46
N LEU A 173 -3.35 3.14 9.62
CA LEU A 173 -2.48 4.27 9.94
C LEU A 173 -2.93 5.54 9.20
N THR A 174 -2.84 6.67 9.88
CA THR A 174 -2.96 8.01 9.31
C THR A 174 -1.62 8.73 9.41
N SER A 175 -1.07 9.11 8.26
CA SER A 175 0.16 9.90 8.15
C SER A 175 -0.17 11.36 7.84
N THR A 176 0.48 12.30 8.51
CA THR A 176 0.39 13.74 8.18
C THR A 176 1.77 14.37 8.20
N ILE A 177 1.99 15.40 7.38
CA ILE A 177 3.23 16.18 7.36
C ILE A 177 2.97 17.68 7.32
N SER A 178 3.97 18.42 7.79
CA SER A 178 4.08 19.86 7.65
C SER A 178 5.55 20.28 7.50
N VAL A 179 5.75 21.48 6.96
CA VAL A 179 7.06 22.15 6.93
C VAL A 179 6.98 23.41 7.77
N ASP A 180 8.05 23.75 8.48
CA ASP A 180 8.12 24.99 9.27
C ASP A 180 8.17 26.25 8.38
N LYS A 181 8.62 26.10 7.13
CA LYS A 181 8.74 27.16 6.13
C LYS A 181 8.27 26.66 4.77
N ASN A 182 7.35 27.40 4.16
CA ASN A 182 6.90 27.17 2.78
C ASN A 182 7.79 27.90 1.74
N GLU A 183 8.68 28.78 2.19
CA GLU A 183 9.67 29.47 1.37
C GLU A 183 11.02 29.54 2.09
N ILE A 184 12.11 29.21 1.40
CA ILE A 184 13.48 29.29 1.91
C ILE A 184 14.41 29.98 0.91
N THR A 185 15.52 30.54 1.39
CA THR A 185 16.64 30.94 0.51
C THR A 185 17.50 29.72 0.17
N TYR A 186 18.09 29.67 -1.02
CA TYR A 186 18.97 28.58 -1.46
C TYR A 186 20.05 28.25 -0.41
N GLY A 187 20.10 26.97 -0.02
CA GLY A 187 21.01 26.44 1.00
C GLY A 187 20.56 26.64 2.44
N GLN A 188 19.44 27.33 2.69
CA GLN A 188 18.85 27.43 4.03
C GLN A 188 18.13 26.12 4.38
N PRO A 189 18.30 25.60 5.60
CA PRO A 189 17.54 24.44 6.05
C PRO A 189 16.12 24.84 6.48
N PHE A 190 15.20 23.89 6.31
CA PHE A 190 13.86 23.88 6.88
C PHE A 190 13.60 22.53 7.56
N LEU A 191 12.60 22.47 8.41
CA LEU A 191 12.21 21.29 9.14
C LEU A 191 10.97 20.66 8.49
N LEU A 192 11.08 19.39 8.11
CA LEU A 192 9.94 18.54 7.81
C LEU A 192 9.53 17.83 9.09
N SER A 193 8.28 18.05 9.50
CA SER A 193 7.66 17.36 10.63
C SER A 193 6.60 16.39 10.10
N GLY A 194 6.52 15.21 10.70
CA GLY A 194 5.50 14.22 10.38
C GLY A 194 4.94 13.57 11.63
N LEU A 195 3.69 13.11 11.54
CA LEU A 195 3.00 12.40 12.60
C LEU A 195 2.27 11.20 12.01
N ILE A 196 2.55 10.02 12.56
CA ILE A 196 1.90 8.76 12.22
C ILE A 196 1.04 8.37 13.42
N THR A 197 -0.26 8.26 13.19
CA THR A 197 -1.23 7.84 14.20
C THR A 197 -1.93 6.57 13.77
N GLY A 198 -2.30 5.74 14.73
CA GLY A 198 -3.21 4.62 14.52
C GLY A 198 -4.64 4.98 14.90
N GLU A 199 -5.39 3.99 15.36
CA GLU A 199 -6.76 4.20 15.82
C GLU A 199 -6.81 5.23 16.96
N ASN A 200 -7.91 5.98 17.02
CA ASN A 200 -8.14 7.05 18.01
C ASN A 200 -7.07 8.17 18.00
N LYS A 201 -6.34 8.34 16.89
CA LYS A 201 -5.30 9.37 16.71
C LYS A 201 -4.12 9.24 17.68
N VAL A 202 -3.88 8.04 18.21
CA VAL A 202 -2.73 7.78 19.08
C VAL A 202 -1.48 7.61 18.23
N GLY A 203 -0.40 8.30 18.59
CA GLY A 203 0.90 8.21 17.91
C GLY A 203 1.49 6.80 17.93
N LYS A 204 2.04 6.35 16.79
CA LYS A 204 2.61 5.00 16.65
C LYS A 204 4.13 5.03 16.58
N SER A 205 4.75 4.45 17.60
CA SER A 205 6.20 4.31 17.72
C SER A 205 6.75 3.17 16.86
N GLY A 206 8.00 3.31 16.42
CA GLY A 206 8.72 2.22 15.76
C GLY A 206 8.28 1.94 14.32
N ILE A 207 7.47 2.82 13.71
CA ILE A 207 6.99 2.67 12.35
C ILE A 207 8.05 3.19 11.37
N PRO A 208 8.52 2.37 10.40
CA PRO A 208 9.35 2.85 9.31
C PRO A 208 8.57 3.80 8.38
N VAL A 209 9.18 4.94 8.08
CA VAL A 209 8.59 6.02 7.27
C VAL A 209 9.54 6.38 6.15
N ILE A 210 9.04 6.27 4.93
CA ILE A 210 9.78 6.64 3.72
C ILE A 210 9.41 8.08 3.36
N VAL A 211 10.42 8.94 3.31
CA VAL A 211 10.27 10.33 2.88
C VAL A 211 10.52 10.41 1.39
N GLU A 212 9.61 11.02 0.67
CA GLU A 212 9.66 11.10 -0.79
C GLU A 212 9.57 12.54 -1.27
N TYR A 213 10.18 12.81 -2.42
CA TYR A 213 10.16 14.11 -3.05
C TYR A 213 9.92 14.05 -4.56
N ARG A 214 9.39 15.14 -5.13
CA ARG A 214 9.34 15.37 -6.59
C ARG A 214 9.50 16.86 -6.91
N LYS A 215 10.03 17.19 -8.10
CA LYS A 215 10.32 18.57 -8.52
C LYS A 215 9.18 19.24 -9.30
N SER A 216 8.26 18.45 -9.82
CA SER A 216 7.05 18.91 -10.49
C SER A 216 5.99 17.82 -10.44
N ASP A 217 4.73 18.19 -10.68
CA ASP A 217 3.61 17.25 -10.62
C ASP A 217 3.66 16.12 -11.66
N GLN A 218 4.44 16.31 -12.72
CA GLN A 218 4.62 15.32 -13.79
C GLN A 218 5.75 14.32 -13.52
N GLN A 219 6.53 14.49 -12.45
CA GLN A 219 7.61 13.56 -12.10
C GLN A 219 7.15 12.50 -11.09
N PRO A 220 7.66 11.26 -11.19
CA PRO A 220 7.41 10.25 -10.17
C PRO A 220 8.08 10.66 -8.84
N TRP A 221 7.47 10.23 -7.74
CA TRP A 221 8.07 10.34 -6.41
C TRP A 221 9.40 9.58 -6.35
N ARG A 222 10.38 10.17 -5.66
CA ARG A 222 11.68 9.56 -5.41
C ARG A 222 11.93 9.48 -3.91
N LYS A 223 12.44 8.34 -3.44
CA LYS A 223 12.87 8.19 -2.05
C LYS A 223 14.00 9.17 -1.75
N LEU A 224 13.79 9.99 -0.73
CA LEU A 224 14.79 10.90 -0.16
C LEU A 224 15.58 10.21 0.94
N THR A 225 14.86 9.64 1.91
CA THR A 225 15.42 8.95 3.07
C THR A 225 14.36 8.05 3.70
N GLU A 226 14.76 7.31 4.72
CA GLU A 226 13.88 6.51 5.57
C GLU A 226 14.23 6.77 7.03
N VAL A 227 13.21 6.92 7.85
CA VAL A 227 13.33 7.17 9.29
C VAL A 227 12.35 6.28 10.04
N VAL A 228 12.46 6.23 11.36
CA VAL A 228 11.55 5.50 12.23
C VAL A 228 10.88 6.51 13.16
N THR A 229 9.57 6.35 13.40
CA THR A 229 8.82 7.22 14.31
C THR A 229 9.32 7.11 15.75
N SER A 230 9.31 8.23 16.45
CA SER A 230 9.61 8.29 17.88
C SER A 230 8.44 7.75 18.72
N THR A 231 8.58 7.76 20.06
CA THR A 231 7.59 7.17 20.98
C THR A 231 6.19 7.77 20.88
N ASP A 232 6.07 9.02 20.41
CA ASP A 232 4.79 9.72 20.21
C ASP A 232 4.30 9.68 18.74
N GLY A 233 4.93 8.87 17.90
CA GLY A 233 4.58 8.75 16.48
C GLY A 233 5.13 9.86 15.59
N THR A 234 5.97 10.75 16.11
CA THR A 234 6.52 11.87 15.32
C THR A 234 7.81 11.50 14.58
N ILE A 235 8.06 12.24 13.50
CA ILE A 235 9.37 12.36 12.84
C ILE A 235 9.71 13.84 12.66
N SER A 236 10.99 14.17 12.69
CA SER A 236 11.47 15.53 12.48
C SER A 236 12.81 15.51 11.75
N ILE A 237 12.86 16.11 10.56
CA ILE A 237 14.01 15.97 9.65
C ILE A 237 14.40 17.36 9.11
N PRO A 238 15.63 17.85 9.40
CA PRO A 238 16.14 19.05 8.76
C PRO A 238 16.52 18.73 7.31
N LEU A 239 15.97 19.48 6.36
CA LEU A 239 16.16 19.30 4.93
C LEU A 239 16.66 20.58 4.26
N THR A 240 17.34 20.42 3.12
CA THR A 240 17.72 21.52 2.23
C THR A 240 17.57 21.06 0.78
N PHE A 241 17.06 21.93 -0.09
CA PHE A 241 16.86 21.65 -1.50
C PHE A 241 17.38 22.77 -2.39
N ALA A 242 17.70 22.40 -3.63
CA ALA A 242 18.25 23.29 -4.64
C ALA A 242 17.19 23.86 -5.60
N SER A 243 15.96 23.37 -5.53
CA SER A 243 14.84 23.75 -6.41
C SER A 243 13.52 23.50 -5.71
N LEU A 244 12.43 24.07 -6.23
CA LEU A 244 11.07 23.76 -5.82
C LEU A 244 10.90 22.24 -5.67
N THR A 245 10.34 21.85 -4.52
CA THR A 245 10.21 20.44 -4.14
C THR A 245 8.89 20.21 -3.41
N TYR A 246 8.12 19.24 -3.90
CA TYR A 246 6.98 18.66 -3.20
C TYR A 246 7.48 17.50 -2.35
N LEU A 247 6.88 17.34 -1.17
CA LEU A 247 7.22 16.34 -0.17
C LEU A 247 5.97 15.56 0.22
N GLN A 248 6.15 14.27 0.47
CA GLN A 248 5.19 13.42 1.15
C GLN A 248 5.96 12.38 1.98
N ILE A 249 5.27 11.72 2.89
CA ILE A 249 5.76 10.50 3.54
C ILE A 249 4.80 9.34 3.28
N ARG A 250 5.33 8.12 3.33
CA ARG A 250 4.52 6.90 3.31
C ARG A 250 5.04 5.86 4.29
N THR A 251 4.13 5.03 4.77
CA THR A 251 4.43 3.79 5.51
C THR A 251 4.09 2.59 4.64
N GLU A 252 4.84 1.50 4.80
CA GLU A 252 4.50 0.23 4.15
C GLU A 252 3.60 -0.61 5.06
N GLY A 253 2.70 -1.36 4.44
CA GLY A 253 1.82 -2.26 5.18
C GLY A 253 2.59 -3.48 5.67
N THR A 254 2.32 -3.86 6.92
CA THR A 254 2.79 -5.10 7.53
C THR A 254 1.57 -5.95 7.94
N TRP A 255 1.80 -7.04 8.66
CA TRP A 255 0.68 -7.81 9.20
C TRP A 255 -0.05 -7.05 10.32
N GLU A 256 0.67 -6.18 11.03
CA GLU A 256 0.18 -5.48 12.21
C GLU A 256 -0.42 -4.10 11.87
N VAL A 257 0.13 -3.42 10.85
CA VAL A 257 -0.26 -2.05 10.50
C VAL A 257 -0.46 -1.86 8.99
N GLY A 258 -1.44 -1.03 8.63
CA GLY A 258 -1.75 -0.68 7.26
C GLY A 258 -0.75 0.29 6.63
N ALA A 259 -0.63 0.24 5.30
CA ALA A 259 0.09 1.25 4.55
C ALA A 259 -0.66 2.60 4.61
N SER A 260 0.08 3.71 4.63
CA SER A 260 -0.51 5.05 4.62
C SER A 260 0.36 6.02 3.82
N VAL A 261 -0.25 7.06 3.29
CA VAL A 261 0.43 8.15 2.57
C VAL A 261 -0.09 9.48 3.13
N SER A 262 0.81 10.44 3.37
CA SER A 262 0.43 11.73 3.94
C SER A 262 -0.21 12.69 2.94
N ASN A 263 -0.70 13.81 3.46
CA ASN A 263 -0.86 15.03 2.66
C ASN A 263 0.47 15.45 2.02
N GLN A 264 0.42 16.30 0.99
CA GLN A 264 1.61 16.88 0.39
C GLN A 264 1.95 18.21 1.06
N SER A 265 3.25 18.49 1.17
CA SER A 265 3.77 19.83 1.48
C SER A 265 4.70 20.26 0.35
N PHE A 266 4.88 21.56 0.16
CA PHE A 266 5.84 22.08 -0.81
C PHE A 266 6.67 23.18 -0.17
N VAL A 267 7.89 23.34 -0.68
CA VAL A 267 8.78 24.44 -0.30
C VAL A 267 9.25 25.13 -1.56
N GLN A 268 9.04 26.45 -1.63
CA GLN A 268 9.59 27.32 -2.65
C GLN A 268 11.03 27.70 -2.29
N ILE A 269 11.95 27.56 -3.23
CA ILE A 269 13.37 27.89 -3.02
C ILE A 269 13.66 29.19 -3.75
N ARG A 270 13.89 30.27 -3.00
CA ARG A 270 14.37 31.54 -3.52
C ARG A 270 15.86 31.45 -3.82
N PRO A 271 16.32 31.84 -5.01
CA PRO A 271 17.75 31.93 -5.28
C PRO A 271 18.46 32.90 -4.32
N ARG A 272 19.75 32.67 -4.15
CA ARG A 272 20.63 33.49 -3.29
C ARG A 272 21.66 34.20 -4.15
N LEU A 273 21.90 35.47 -3.85
CA LEU A 273 22.98 36.26 -4.45
C LEU A 273 24.15 36.40 -3.48
N SER A 274 25.37 36.18 -3.97
CA SER A 274 26.60 36.70 -3.36
C SER A 274 27.06 37.88 -4.20
N LEU A 275 27.36 39.01 -3.57
CA LEU A 275 27.74 40.25 -4.25
C LEU A 275 29.07 40.77 -3.70
N ASN A 276 29.94 41.21 -4.60
CA ASN A 276 31.16 41.92 -4.33
C ASN A 276 31.14 43.24 -5.10
N ALA A 277 30.97 44.35 -4.37
CA ALA A 277 30.94 45.70 -4.92
C ALA A 277 31.90 46.60 -4.12
N PRO A 278 32.70 47.45 -4.77
CA PRO A 278 33.58 48.37 -4.07
C PRO A 278 32.78 49.47 -3.38
N ALA A 279 33.24 49.93 -2.21
CA ALA A 279 32.62 51.04 -1.48
C ALA A 279 32.92 52.42 -2.09
N VAL A 280 33.99 52.53 -2.90
CA VAL A 280 34.48 53.79 -3.46
C VAL A 280 34.82 53.61 -4.94
N LEU A 281 34.47 54.60 -5.75
CA LEU A 281 34.75 54.70 -7.18
C LEU A 281 35.31 56.09 -7.51
N ASN A 282 36.27 56.19 -8.43
CA ASN A 282 36.72 57.48 -8.96
C ASN A 282 35.83 57.91 -10.13
N VAL A 283 35.44 59.19 -10.20
CA VAL A 283 34.62 59.74 -11.29
C VAL A 283 35.21 59.38 -12.65
N GLY A 284 34.37 58.87 -13.55
CA GLY A 284 34.74 58.52 -14.92
C GLY A 284 35.61 57.27 -15.05
N LYS A 285 35.94 56.57 -13.96
CA LYS A 285 36.57 55.25 -14.00
C LYS A 285 35.51 54.16 -14.02
N GLU A 286 35.77 53.13 -14.82
CA GLU A 286 34.96 51.92 -14.84
C GLU A 286 35.40 50.98 -13.72
N ILE A 287 34.42 50.37 -13.05
CA ILE A 287 34.62 49.31 -12.06
C ILE A 287 33.77 48.09 -12.40
N VAL A 288 34.19 46.95 -11.87
CA VAL A 288 33.46 45.68 -11.97
C VAL A 288 32.76 45.41 -10.63
N ILE A 289 31.44 45.30 -10.68
CA ILE A 289 30.64 44.68 -9.62
C ILE A 289 30.49 43.21 -9.99
N SER A 290 30.89 42.31 -9.11
CA SER A 290 30.90 40.87 -9.41
C SER A 290 30.16 40.07 -8.35
N GLY A 291 29.85 38.81 -8.65
CA GLY A 291 29.20 37.93 -7.68
C GLY A 291 28.83 36.58 -8.25
N ASN A 292 28.05 35.82 -7.48
CA ASN A 292 27.50 34.54 -7.88
C ASN A 292 26.02 34.45 -7.54
N VAL A 293 25.22 33.88 -8.45
CA VAL A 293 23.85 33.48 -8.18
C VAL A 293 23.81 31.98 -7.85
N TYR A 294 23.00 31.62 -6.86
CA TYR A 294 22.77 30.26 -6.42
C TYR A 294 21.28 29.88 -6.57
N PRO A 295 20.92 28.70 -7.09
CA PRO A 295 21.80 27.64 -7.58
C PRO A 295 22.69 28.08 -8.74
N ARG A 296 23.91 27.54 -8.79
CA ARG A 296 24.88 27.87 -9.85
C ARG A 296 24.35 27.37 -11.19
N LYS A 297 24.07 28.30 -12.11
CA LYS A 297 23.61 28.02 -13.48
C LYS A 297 24.01 29.16 -14.41
N THR A 298 24.27 28.82 -15.67
CA THR A 298 24.42 29.79 -16.77
C THR A 298 23.08 30.43 -17.12
N GLY A 299 23.09 31.62 -17.72
CA GLY A 299 21.90 32.23 -18.32
C GLY A 299 20.93 32.87 -17.32
N VAL A 300 21.36 33.10 -16.07
CA VAL A 300 20.59 33.90 -15.11
C VAL A 300 20.69 35.36 -15.51
N THR A 301 19.55 36.03 -15.69
CA THR A 301 19.56 37.48 -15.97
C THR A 301 19.88 38.22 -14.69
N VAL A 302 20.89 39.09 -14.71
CA VAL A 302 21.32 39.93 -13.59
C VAL A 302 21.34 41.38 -14.04
N GLN A 303 20.62 42.25 -13.34
CA GLN A 303 20.46 43.66 -13.67
C GLN A 303 20.95 44.52 -12.52
N LEU A 304 21.85 45.46 -12.81
CA LEU A 304 22.23 46.50 -11.88
C LEU A 304 21.20 47.64 -11.97
N GLN A 305 20.64 48.03 -10.83
CA GLN A 305 19.75 49.16 -10.70
C GLN A 305 20.38 50.25 -9.85
N LYS A 306 20.14 51.51 -10.24
CA LYS A 306 20.51 52.71 -9.48
C LYS A 306 19.26 53.41 -9.00
N TRP A 307 19.27 53.90 -7.77
CA TRP A 307 18.22 54.75 -7.23
C TRP A 307 18.38 56.17 -7.80
N ASN A 308 17.38 56.63 -8.55
CA ASN A 308 17.38 57.96 -9.17
C ASN A 308 15.95 58.47 -9.39
N GLN A 309 15.68 59.72 -9.03
CA GLN A 309 14.35 60.33 -9.14
C GLN A 309 13.23 59.48 -8.52
N GLU A 310 13.44 59.03 -7.28
CA GLU A 310 12.47 58.23 -6.50
C GLU A 310 12.08 56.88 -7.13
N LYS A 311 12.87 56.39 -8.09
CA LYS A 311 12.67 55.10 -8.72
C LYS A 311 13.98 54.37 -8.96
N TRP A 312 13.91 53.05 -8.98
CA TRP A 312 15.02 52.20 -9.41
C TRP A 312 15.09 52.17 -10.94
N GLN A 313 16.24 52.51 -11.49
CA GLN A 313 16.47 52.53 -12.94
C GLN A 313 17.50 51.45 -13.30
N ASN A 314 17.19 50.63 -14.31
CA ASN A 314 18.14 49.66 -14.86
C ASN A 314 19.29 50.40 -15.54
N ILE A 315 20.52 50.16 -15.07
CA ILE A 315 21.73 50.79 -15.64
C ILE A 315 22.63 49.80 -16.38
N SER A 316 22.55 48.50 -16.06
CA SER A 316 23.29 47.45 -16.75
C SER A 316 22.55 46.12 -16.62
N VAL A 317 22.65 45.28 -17.65
CA VAL A 317 22.05 43.94 -17.68
C VAL A 317 23.09 42.98 -18.26
N VAL A 318 23.33 41.88 -17.55
CA VAL A 318 24.20 40.80 -17.99
C VAL A 318 23.50 39.46 -17.79
N LEU A 319 23.94 38.45 -18.52
CA LEU A 319 23.65 37.07 -18.19
C LEU A 319 24.80 36.54 -17.32
N SER A 320 24.50 35.65 -16.37
CA SER A 320 25.55 34.95 -15.63
C SER A 320 26.50 34.27 -16.63
N SER A 321 27.79 34.52 -16.44
CA SER A 321 28.84 34.34 -17.43
C SER A 321 29.35 32.90 -17.54
N ASP A 322 29.11 32.05 -16.53
CA ASP A 322 29.60 30.67 -16.52
C ASP A 322 28.71 29.68 -15.73
N ALA A 323 29.05 28.38 -15.79
CA ALA A 323 28.38 27.31 -15.06
C ALA A 323 28.51 27.42 -13.53
N GLN A 324 29.33 28.36 -13.04
CA GLN A 324 29.44 28.68 -11.61
C GLN A 324 28.47 29.80 -11.19
N GLY A 325 27.60 30.26 -12.09
CA GLY A 325 26.65 31.33 -11.83
C GLY A 325 27.33 32.67 -11.58
N LYS A 326 28.59 32.84 -12.02
CA LYS A 326 29.33 34.10 -11.87
C LYS A 326 28.65 35.19 -12.71
N PHE A 327 28.69 36.43 -12.26
CA PHE A 327 28.35 37.59 -13.09
C PHE A 327 29.33 38.72 -12.85
N GLU A 328 29.50 39.57 -13.85
CA GLU A 328 30.30 40.79 -13.80
C GLU A 328 29.50 41.92 -14.46
N LEU A 329 29.25 42.98 -13.72
CA LEU A 329 28.51 44.16 -14.13
C LEU A 329 29.49 45.33 -14.18
N LEU A 330 29.56 46.00 -15.33
CA LEU A 330 30.35 47.22 -15.48
C LEU A 330 29.56 48.42 -14.97
N LEU A 331 30.22 49.28 -14.20
CA LEU A 331 29.66 50.53 -13.68
C LEU A 331 30.65 51.67 -13.87
N THR A 332 30.17 52.79 -14.42
CA THR A 332 30.89 54.06 -14.51
C THR A 332 29.97 55.19 -14.06
N GLU A 333 30.47 56.11 -13.24
CA GLU A 333 29.71 57.28 -12.77
C GLU A 333 30.38 58.58 -13.20
N SER A 334 29.58 59.50 -13.76
CA SER A 334 30.04 60.78 -14.31
C SER A 334 29.95 61.94 -13.31
N LYS A 335 29.35 61.72 -12.13
CA LYS A 335 29.14 62.76 -11.11
C LYS A 335 29.68 62.29 -9.76
N ARG A 336 30.27 63.22 -9.01
CA ARG A 336 30.65 63.00 -7.60
C ARG A 336 29.38 62.89 -6.75
N GLY A 337 29.41 62.04 -5.73
CA GLY A 337 28.28 61.86 -4.83
C GLY A 337 28.24 60.48 -4.19
N VAL A 338 27.16 60.20 -3.46
CA VAL A 338 26.86 58.86 -2.95
C VAL A 338 25.65 58.36 -3.71
N PHE A 339 25.77 57.19 -4.34
CA PHE A 339 24.69 56.58 -5.10
C PHE A 339 24.32 55.22 -4.51
N SER A 340 23.02 54.95 -4.43
CA SER A 340 22.48 53.67 -3.98
C SER A 340 22.21 52.76 -5.18
N TYR A 341 22.60 51.50 -5.04
CA TYR A 341 22.45 50.45 -6.03
C TYR A 341 21.79 49.23 -5.43
N ARG A 342 21.19 48.42 -6.31
CA ARG A 342 20.77 47.05 -6.00
C ARG A 342 20.90 46.18 -7.23
N VAL A 343 20.93 44.86 -7.04
CA VAL A 343 20.93 43.88 -8.11
C VAL A 343 19.58 43.18 -8.16
N LEU A 344 18.96 43.17 -9.34
CA LEU A 344 17.75 42.40 -9.65
C LEU A 344 18.16 41.17 -10.47
N TYR A 345 17.61 39.99 -10.19
CA TYR A 345 17.98 38.77 -10.90
C TYR A 345 16.80 37.80 -11.08
N PHE A 346 16.84 37.06 -12.19
CA PHE A 346 15.78 36.16 -12.65
C PHE A 346 16.37 34.82 -13.06
N LEU A 347 15.90 33.74 -12.44
CA LEU A 347 16.20 32.40 -12.90
C LEU A 347 15.45 32.11 -14.21
N GLU A 348 16.07 31.32 -15.07
CA GLU A 348 15.48 30.92 -16.35
C GLU A 348 14.13 30.22 -16.15
N GLY A 349 13.07 30.76 -16.76
CA GLY A 349 11.71 30.25 -16.64
C GLY A 349 10.92 30.73 -15.42
N GLU A 350 11.52 31.55 -14.55
CA GLU A 350 10.83 32.18 -13.42
C GLU A 350 10.46 33.64 -13.73
N THR A 351 9.24 34.04 -13.38
CA THR A 351 8.78 35.43 -13.44
C THR A 351 8.99 36.18 -12.13
N ILE A 352 9.57 35.52 -11.15
CA ILE A 352 9.67 36.03 -9.79
C ILE A 352 10.90 36.92 -9.67
N GLU A 353 10.68 38.20 -9.36
CA GLU A 353 11.75 39.16 -9.10
C GLU A 353 12.52 38.80 -7.82
N ASN A 354 13.83 38.60 -7.94
CA ASN A 354 14.73 38.46 -6.80
C ASN A 354 15.67 39.65 -6.73
N ARG A 355 15.86 40.20 -5.52
CA ARG A 355 16.66 41.42 -5.31
C ARG A 355 17.73 41.24 -4.23
N SER A 356 18.88 41.86 -4.43
CA SER A 356 19.89 42.01 -3.38
C SER A 356 19.44 43.00 -2.30
N SER A 357 20.13 43.00 -1.17
CA SER A 357 20.17 44.18 -0.30
C SER A 357 20.72 45.38 -1.06
N GLU A 358 20.29 46.57 -0.65
CA GLU A 358 20.79 47.84 -1.18
C GLU A 358 22.22 48.09 -0.69
N PHE A 359 23.05 48.68 -1.55
CA PHE A 359 24.41 49.06 -1.23
C PHE A 359 24.76 50.42 -1.83
N SER A 360 25.65 51.15 -1.18
CA SER A 360 26.04 52.50 -1.60
C SER A 360 27.48 52.55 -2.07
N ILE A 361 27.75 53.31 -3.13
CA ILE A 361 29.10 53.58 -3.61
C ILE A 361 29.36 55.09 -3.53
N VAL A 362 30.48 55.45 -2.92
CA VAL A 362 30.96 56.83 -2.86
C VAL A 362 31.79 57.13 -4.10
N VAL A 363 31.36 58.10 -4.91
CA VAL A 363 32.05 58.52 -6.12
C VAL A 363 32.84 59.79 -5.87
N ARG A 364 34.17 59.69 -5.98
CA ARG A 364 35.15 60.73 -5.65
C ARG A 364 35.99 61.20 -6.82
#